data_AF-A0A7J5EXP1-F1
#
_entry.id   AF-A0A7J5EXP1-F1
#
_cell.length_a   1.000
_cell.length_b   1.000
_cell.length_c   1.000
_cell.angle_alpha   90.00
_cell.angle_beta   90.00
_cell.angle_gamma   90.00
#
_symmetry.space_group_name_H-M   'P 1'
#
loop_
_entity.id
_entity.type
_entity.pdbx_description
1 polymer ?
#
loop_
_entity_poly.entity_id
_entity_poly.type
_entity_poly.pdbx_seq_one_letter_code
_entity_poly.pdbx_strand_id
1 'polypeptide(L)'
;MRTMDMQRADAGATSSLGEVVRRIGDDVKTIASDELQLAKIELSRGMKTAAADAAAIVLGGVVALIGFGMLCVTAVVALEPMIPPLWARMLIMAAIYLVAGGAVAAIFTRKLKTDANPAKSDAVEEAKATVENIKRGLSPDRVQHAK
;
A
#
# COMPACT_ATOMS: atom_id res chain seq x y z
N MET A 1 50.11 61.79 -4.99
CA MET A 1 50.47 60.37 -5.22
C MET A 1 50.31 59.68 -3.87
N ARG A 2 49.43 58.70 -3.62
CA ARG A 2 48.99 57.57 -4.46
C ARG A 2 47.66 57.06 -3.88
N THR A 3 46.62 57.08 -4.71
CA THR A 3 45.30 56.47 -4.50
C THR A 3 45.36 55.02 -4.98
N MET A 4 45.56 54.02 -4.12
CA MET A 4 45.62 52.61 -4.59
C MET A 4 45.13 51.53 -3.59
N ASP A 5 44.23 51.81 -2.64
CA ASP A 5 43.71 50.76 -1.73
C ASP A 5 42.17 50.70 -1.62
N MET A 6 41.44 51.17 -2.64
CA MET A 6 39.97 50.99 -2.73
C MET A 6 39.54 49.92 -3.73
N GLN A 7 40.40 48.95 -4.08
CA GLN A 7 40.10 47.95 -5.12
C GLN A 7 39.93 46.51 -4.59
N ARG A 8 39.63 46.32 -3.29
CA ARG A 8 39.41 44.97 -2.74
C ARG A 8 38.03 44.70 -2.12
N ALA A 9 37.10 45.66 -2.16
CA ALA A 9 35.79 45.50 -1.53
C ALA A 9 34.67 44.97 -2.46
N ASP A 10 34.80 45.09 -3.78
CA ASP A 10 33.67 44.83 -4.70
C ASP A 10 33.61 43.41 -5.30
N ALA A 11 34.45 42.48 -4.82
CA ALA A 11 34.41 41.07 -5.27
C ALA A 11 33.72 40.11 -4.28
N GLY A 12 33.29 40.58 -3.10
CA GLY A 12 32.79 39.70 -2.02
C GLY A 12 31.31 39.89 -1.62
N ALA A 13 30.69 41.03 -1.95
CA ALA A 13 29.31 41.32 -1.52
C ALA A 13 28.26 40.53 -2.32
N THR A 14 28.50 40.35 -3.62
CA THR A 14 27.67 39.52 -4.52
C THR A 14 27.84 38.01 -4.28
N SER A 15 28.88 37.61 -3.55
CA SER A 15 29.11 36.22 -3.11
C SER A 15 28.28 35.86 -1.87
N SER A 16 27.91 36.81 -1.01
CA SER A 16 27.34 36.50 0.32
C SER A 16 25.86 36.08 0.32
N LEU A 17 25.00 36.73 -0.48
CA LEU A 17 23.58 36.39 -0.55
C LEU A 17 23.35 35.06 -1.29
N GLY A 18 24.17 34.80 -2.32
CA GLY A 18 24.21 33.52 -3.03
C GLY A 18 24.69 32.37 -2.14
N GLU A 19 25.67 32.61 -1.27
CA GLU A 19 26.18 31.62 -0.31
C GLU A 19 25.13 31.22 0.75
N VAL A 20 24.34 32.18 1.24
CA VAL A 20 23.28 31.92 2.24
C VAL A 20 22.12 31.14 1.63
N VAL A 21 21.65 31.53 0.44
CA VAL A 21 20.61 30.78 -0.27
C VAL A 21 21.08 29.36 -0.62
N ARG A 22 22.36 29.21 -0.99
CA ARG A 22 22.97 27.91 -1.26
C ARG A 22 23.05 27.04 -0.02
N ARG A 23 23.45 27.57 1.14
CA ARG A 23 23.46 26.86 2.42
C ARG A 23 22.06 26.43 2.87
N ILE A 24 21.06 27.30 2.76
CA ILE A 24 19.67 26.96 3.10
C ILE A 24 19.16 25.86 2.16
N GLY A 25 19.48 25.92 0.87
CA GLY A 25 19.16 24.86 -0.09
C GLY A 25 19.83 23.53 0.24
N ASP A 26 21.09 23.55 0.67
CA ASP A 26 21.83 22.37 1.09
C ASP A 26 21.28 21.76 2.41
N ASP A 27 20.85 22.60 3.36
CA ASP A 27 20.23 22.15 4.63
C ASP A 27 18.84 21.53 4.39
N VAL A 28 18.00 22.15 3.55
CA VAL A 28 16.68 21.60 3.18
C VAL A 28 16.83 20.26 2.45
N LYS A 29 17.84 20.14 1.59
CA LYS A 29 18.13 18.88 0.89
C LYS A 29 18.60 17.79 1.84
N THR A 30 19.36 18.15 2.87
CA THR A 30 19.79 17.23 3.93
C THR A 30 18.58 16.70 4.71
N ILE A 31 17.71 17.58 5.20
CA ILE A 31 16.50 17.19 5.95
C ILE A 31 15.57 16.31 5.10
N ALA A 32 15.32 16.70 3.84
CA ALA A 32 14.50 15.91 2.93
C ALA A 32 15.09 14.51 2.68
N SER A 33 16.41 14.40 2.60
CA SER A 33 17.08 13.11 2.43
C SER A 33 16.99 12.25 3.69
N ASP A 34 17.04 12.84 4.87
CA ASP A 34 16.94 12.15 6.15
C ASP A 34 15.52 11.61 6.40
N GLU A 35 14.49 12.40 6.16
CA GLU A 35 13.10 11.93 6.26
C GLU A 35 12.80 10.82 5.25
N LEU A 36 13.35 10.91 4.02
CA LEU A 36 13.23 9.83 3.03
C LEU A 36 13.96 8.56 3.46
N GLN A 37 15.14 8.67 4.09
CA GLN A 37 15.84 7.51 4.63
C GLN A 37 15.05 6.87 5.76
N LEU A 38 14.47 7.67 6.65
CA LEU A 38 13.66 7.19 7.76
C LEU A 38 12.37 6.51 7.26
N ALA A 39 11.66 7.15 6.32
CA ALA A 39 10.49 6.57 5.67
C ALA A 39 10.83 5.26 4.96
N LYS A 40 11.99 5.16 4.29
CA LYS A 40 12.45 3.89 3.69
C LYS A 40 12.69 2.80 4.72
N ILE A 41 13.25 3.14 5.88
CA ILE A 41 13.47 2.18 6.98
C ILE A 41 12.13 1.72 7.53
N GLU A 42 11.22 2.64 7.82
CA GLU A 42 9.86 2.36 8.31
C GLU A 42 9.09 1.47 7.32
N LEU A 43 9.09 1.85 6.03
CA LEU A 43 8.48 1.08 4.95
C LEU A 43 9.10 -0.31 4.80
N SER A 44 10.43 -0.41 4.82
CA SER A 44 11.11 -1.71 4.73
C SER A 44 10.80 -2.60 5.92
N ARG A 45 10.73 -2.03 7.13
CA ARG A 45 10.38 -2.75 8.35
C ARG A 45 8.93 -3.22 8.32
N GLY A 46 8.00 -2.33 7.95
CA GLY A 46 6.59 -2.67 7.77
C GLY A 46 6.39 -3.75 6.69
N MET A 47 7.09 -3.64 5.58
CA MET A 47 7.05 -4.63 4.49
C MET A 47 7.60 -5.98 4.91
N LYS A 48 8.70 -6.03 5.67
CA LYS A 48 9.28 -7.29 6.18
C LYS A 48 8.31 -8.01 7.11
N THR A 49 7.69 -7.29 8.05
CA THR A 49 6.71 -7.88 8.97
C THR A 49 5.48 -8.34 8.21
N ALA A 50 4.91 -7.50 7.34
CA ALA A 50 3.76 -7.87 6.52
C ALA A 50 4.06 -9.07 5.60
N ALA A 51 5.26 -9.15 5.04
CA ALA A 51 5.69 -10.29 4.24
C ALA A 51 5.84 -11.57 5.06
N ALA A 52 6.37 -11.47 6.29
CA ALA A 52 6.49 -12.61 7.20
C ALA A 52 5.11 -13.13 7.62
N ASP A 53 4.19 -12.23 7.98
CA ASP A 53 2.81 -12.60 8.35
C ASP A 53 2.06 -13.22 7.18
N ALA A 54 2.20 -12.63 5.97
CA ALA A 54 1.65 -13.20 4.76
C ALA A 54 2.22 -14.60 4.46
N ALA A 55 3.53 -14.79 4.64
CA ALA A 55 4.17 -16.09 4.46
C ALA A 55 3.64 -17.13 5.45
N ALA A 56 3.46 -16.76 6.73
CA ALA A 56 2.89 -17.63 7.75
C ALA A 56 1.45 -18.03 7.42
N ILE A 57 0.62 -17.09 6.96
CA ILE A 57 -0.77 -17.36 6.54
C ILE A 57 -0.80 -18.31 5.35
N VAL A 58 0.06 -18.11 4.34
CA VAL A 58 0.12 -18.98 3.16
C VAL A 58 0.57 -20.39 3.55
N LEU A 59 1.65 -20.52 4.32
CA LEU A 59 2.15 -21.82 4.77
C LEU A 59 1.13 -22.55 5.66
N GLY A 60 0.57 -21.85 6.65
CA GLY A 60 -0.50 -22.37 7.49
C GLY A 60 -1.73 -22.78 6.69
N GLY A 61 -2.09 -21.99 5.68
CA GLY A 61 -3.16 -22.30 4.74
C GLY A 61 -2.91 -23.59 3.95
N VAL A 62 -1.69 -23.80 3.45
CA VAL A 62 -1.32 -25.05 2.75
C VAL A 62 -1.43 -26.25 3.69
N VAL A 63 -0.89 -26.16 4.91
CA VAL A 63 -0.98 -27.24 5.90
C VAL A 63 -2.44 -27.52 6.29
N ALA A 64 -3.23 -26.47 6.50
CA ALA A 64 -4.66 -26.60 6.79
C ALA A 64 -5.43 -27.24 5.61
N LEU A 65 -5.09 -26.91 4.37
CA LEU A 65 -5.69 -27.54 3.17
C LEU A 65 -5.38 -29.03 3.07
N ILE A 66 -4.13 -29.42 3.37
CA ILE A 66 -3.74 -30.84 3.41
C ILE A 66 -4.54 -31.57 4.50
N GLY A 67 -4.60 -31.01 5.71
CA GLY A 67 -5.37 -31.58 6.83
C GLY A 67 -6.86 -31.66 6.51
N PHE A 68 -7.42 -30.63 5.88
CA PHE A 68 -8.82 -30.61 5.44
C PHE A 68 -9.10 -31.67 4.38
N GLY A 69 -8.21 -31.86 3.40
CA GLY A 69 -8.31 -32.97 2.44
C GLY A 69 -8.32 -34.34 3.12
N MET A 70 -7.46 -34.53 4.12
CA MET A 70 -7.42 -35.77 4.91
C MET A 70 -8.72 -35.99 5.71
N LEU A 71 -9.30 -34.92 6.28
CA LEU A 71 -10.61 -34.97 6.93
C LEU A 71 -11.73 -35.33 5.93
N CYS A 72 -11.67 -34.82 4.69
CA CYS A 72 -12.63 -35.18 3.65
C CYS A 72 -12.60 -36.67 3.31
N VAL A 73 -11.40 -37.23 3.15
CA VAL A 73 -11.23 -38.68 2.91
C VAL A 73 -11.72 -39.47 4.13
N THR A 74 -11.35 -39.04 5.33
CA THR A 74 -11.76 -39.68 6.58
C THR A 74 -13.29 -39.70 6.72
N ALA A 75 -13.95 -38.60 6.38
CA ALA A 75 -15.41 -38.52 6.39
C ALA A 75 -16.01 -39.59 5.47
N VAL A 76 -15.57 -39.65 4.20
CA VAL A 76 -16.06 -40.65 3.22
C VAL A 76 -15.84 -42.09 3.72
N VAL A 77 -14.68 -42.39 4.30
CA VAL A 77 -14.38 -43.71 4.85
C VAL A 77 -15.26 -44.03 6.05
N ALA A 78 -15.52 -43.05 6.93
CA ALA A 78 -16.34 -43.24 8.12
C ALA A 78 -17.81 -43.61 7.82
N LEU A 79 -18.35 -43.26 6.64
CA LEU A 79 -19.70 -43.68 6.24
C LEU A 79 -19.78 -45.13 5.73
N GLU A 80 -18.67 -45.85 5.61
CA GLU A 80 -18.66 -47.21 5.08
C GLU A 80 -19.68 -48.15 5.74
N PRO A 81 -19.83 -48.17 7.09
CA PRO A 81 -20.77 -49.09 7.75
C PRO A 81 -22.25 -48.78 7.44
N MET A 82 -22.59 -47.52 7.13
CA MET A 82 -23.96 -47.12 6.77
C MET A 82 -24.23 -47.23 5.26
N ILE A 83 -23.23 -46.93 4.43
CA ILE A 83 -23.36 -46.83 2.98
C ILE A 83 -22.21 -47.61 2.34
N PRO A 84 -22.40 -48.92 2.03
CA PRO A 84 -21.37 -49.76 1.42
C PRO A 84 -20.82 -49.21 0.09
N PRO A 85 -21.66 -48.75 -0.87
CA PRO A 85 -21.14 -48.32 -2.17
C PRO A 85 -20.33 -47.01 -2.04
N LEU A 86 -19.07 -47.06 -2.48
CA LEU A 86 -18.16 -45.90 -2.45
C LEU A 86 -18.70 -44.71 -3.24
N TRP A 87 -19.29 -44.96 -4.41
CA TRP A 87 -19.81 -43.91 -5.28
C TRP A 87 -20.91 -43.07 -4.61
N ALA A 88 -21.76 -43.71 -3.78
CA ALA A 88 -22.84 -43.02 -3.07
C ALA A 88 -22.28 -42.15 -1.94
N ARG A 89 -21.30 -42.66 -1.17
CA ARG A 89 -20.60 -41.89 -0.13
C ARG A 89 -19.92 -40.64 -0.71
N MET A 90 -19.25 -40.80 -1.85
CA MET A 90 -18.60 -39.69 -2.55
C MET A 90 -19.59 -38.64 -3.05
N LEU A 91 -20.73 -39.05 -3.62
CA LEU A 91 -21.76 -38.10 -4.07
C LEU A 91 -22.35 -37.28 -2.92
N ILE A 92 -22.67 -37.94 -1.80
CA ILE A 92 -23.25 -37.28 -0.62
C ILE A 92 -22.26 -36.27 -0.04
N MET A 93 -21.01 -36.69 0.18
CA MET A 93 -19.99 -35.79 0.73
C MET A 93 -19.64 -34.66 -0.25
N ALA A 94 -19.61 -34.92 -1.56
CA ALA A 94 -19.43 -33.88 -2.57
C ALA A 94 -20.53 -32.83 -2.51
N ALA A 95 -21.80 -33.24 -2.37
CA ALA A 95 -22.92 -32.31 -2.22
C ALA A 95 -22.78 -31.47 -0.93
N ILE A 96 -22.42 -32.10 0.19
CA ILE A 96 -22.20 -31.40 1.47
C ILE A 96 -21.07 -30.38 1.35
N TYR A 97 -19.93 -30.74 0.76
CA TYR A 97 -18.81 -29.82 0.58
C TYR A 97 -19.11 -28.69 -0.40
N LEU A 98 -19.89 -28.94 -1.46
CA LEU A 98 -20.33 -27.89 -2.38
C LEU A 98 -21.25 -26.88 -1.69
N VAL A 99 -22.19 -27.34 -0.85
CA VAL A 99 -23.06 -26.44 -0.09
C VAL A 99 -22.26 -25.66 0.95
N ALA A 100 -21.40 -26.34 1.73
CA ALA A 100 -20.57 -25.71 2.74
C ALA A 100 -19.58 -24.70 2.13
N GLY A 101 -18.83 -25.12 1.12
CA GLY A 101 -17.87 -24.28 0.40
C GLY A 101 -18.55 -23.13 -0.33
N GLY A 102 -19.70 -23.39 -0.97
CA GLY A 102 -20.53 -22.37 -1.61
C GLY A 102 -21.05 -21.32 -0.62
N ALA A 103 -21.48 -21.73 0.58
CA ALA A 103 -21.91 -20.81 1.64
C ALA A 103 -20.74 -19.95 2.14
N VAL A 104 -19.58 -20.54 2.41
CA VAL A 104 -18.38 -19.79 2.82
C VAL A 104 -17.96 -18.79 1.74
N ALA A 105 -17.91 -19.23 0.47
CA ALA A 105 -17.59 -18.36 -0.66
C ALA A 105 -18.62 -17.23 -0.83
N ALA A 106 -19.91 -17.51 -0.64
CA ALA A 106 -20.97 -16.50 -0.67
C ALA A 106 -20.82 -15.47 0.46
N ILE A 107 -20.48 -15.90 1.68
CA ILE A 107 -20.24 -15.00 2.81
C ILE A 107 -19.00 -14.13 2.54
N PHE A 108 -17.90 -14.73 2.08
CA PHE A 108 -16.67 -13.99 1.75
C PHE A 108 -16.90 -12.97 0.64
N THR A 109 -17.57 -13.35 -0.45
CA THR A 109 -17.88 -12.43 -1.54
C THR A 109 -18.83 -11.32 -1.11
N ARG A 110 -19.79 -11.60 -0.22
CA ARG A 110 -20.63 -10.55 0.39
C ARG A 110 -19.81 -9.60 1.25
N LYS A 111 -18.95 -10.12 2.13
CA LYS A 111 -18.05 -9.30 2.94
C LYS A 111 -17.13 -8.44 2.07
N LEU A 112 -16.52 -9.01 1.04
CA LEU A 112 -15.66 -8.25 0.11
C LEU A 112 -16.43 -7.18 -0.67
N LYS A 113 -17.73 -7.37 -0.94
CA LYS A 113 -18.58 -6.35 -1.57
C LYS A 113 -19.05 -5.27 -0.57
N THR A 114 -19.24 -5.63 0.69
CA THR A 114 -19.63 -4.70 1.76
C THR A 114 -18.44 -3.91 2.31
N ASP A 115 -17.30 -4.57 2.50
CA ASP A 115 -15.99 -4.02 2.89
C ASP A 115 -15.13 -3.64 1.67
N ALA A 116 -15.71 -3.60 0.45
CA ALA A 116 -15.14 -2.85 -0.65
C ALA A 116 -15.18 -1.37 -0.25
N ASN A 117 -14.23 -1.04 0.61
CA ASN A 117 -14.09 0.21 1.30
C ASN A 117 -13.96 1.31 0.24
N PRO A 118 -14.87 2.30 0.23
CA PRO A 118 -14.70 3.49 -0.59
C PRO A 118 -13.38 4.21 -0.29
N ALA A 119 -12.61 3.89 0.76
CA ALA A 119 -11.29 4.48 0.98
C ALA A 119 -10.26 4.31 -0.17
N LYS A 120 -10.37 3.28 -1.04
CA LYS A 120 -9.55 3.25 -2.28
C LYS A 120 -10.11 4.19 -3.36
N SER A 121 -11.40 4.46 -3.34
CA SER A 121 -12.04 5.49 -4.17
C SER A 121 -11.72 6.87 -3.62
N ASP A 122 -11.96 7.13 -2.33
CA ASP A 122 -11.75 8.42 -1.65
C ASP A 122 -10.30 8.87 -1.70
N ALA A 123 -9.33 7.98 -1.43
CA ALA A 123 -7.91 8.35 -1.52
C ALA A 123 -7.47 8.65 -2.97
N VAL A 124 -8.04 7.95 -3.95
CA VAL A 124 -7.78 8.20 -5.38
C VAL A 124 -8.54 9.44 -5.87
N GLU A 125 -9.71 9.72 -5.30
CA GLU A 125 -10.57 10.86 -5.62
C GLU A 125 -10.04 12.15 -5.00
N GLU A 126 -9.54 12.11 -3.76
CA GLU A 126 -8.77 13.20 -3.14
C GLU A 126 -7.46 13.47 -3.90
N ALA A 127 -6.74 12.43 -4.32
CA ALA A 127 -5.55 12.59 -5.15
C ALA A 127 -5.89 13.25 -6.50
N LYS A 128 -7.00 12.86 -7.14
CA LYS A 128 -7.49 13.50 -8.38
C LYS A 128 -7.93 14.94 -8.15
N ALA A 129 -8.67 15.22 -7.09
CA ALA A 129 -9.12 16.56 -6.73
C ALA A 129 -7.94 17.50 -6.46
N THR A 130 -6.89 16.99 -5.83
CA THR A 130 -5.65 17.75 -5.58
C THR A 130 -4.93 18.11 -6.89
N VAL A 131 -4.82 17.17 -7.82
CA VAL A 131 -4.24 17.43 -9.15
C VAL A 131 -5.08 18.42 -9.94
N GLU A 132 -6.41 18.33 -9.86
CA GLU A 132 -7.31 19.27 -10.54
C GLU A 132 -7.22 20.69 -9.97
N ASN A 133 -7.12 20.83 -8.65
CA ASN A 133 -6.96 22.13 -7.99
C ASN A 133 -5.63 22.79 -8.33
N ILE A 134 -4.54 22.02 -8.43
CA ILE A 134 -3.24 22.53 -8.90
C ILE A 134 -3.35 22.96 -10.37
N LYS A 135 -4.03 22.19 -11.22
CA LYS A 135 -4.23 22.53 -12.63
C LYS A 135 -5.08 23.78 -12.83
N ARG A 136 -6.13 23.97 -12.01
CA ARG A 136 -6.94 25.20 -11.99
C ARG A 136 -6.17 26.40 -11.47
N GLY A 137 -5.29 26.21 -10.48
CA GLY A 137 -4.40 27.25 -9.96
C GLY A 137 -3.29 27.68 -10.95
N LEU A 138 -2.91 26.80 -11.87
CA LEU A 138 -1.93 27.05 -12.93
C LEU A 138 -2.55 27.52 -14.25
N SER A 139 -3.88 27.45 -14.40
CA SER A 139 -4.57 27.96 -15.59
C SER A 139 -4.68 29.49 -15.49
N PRO A 140 -4.04 30.25 -16.40
CA PRO A 140 -3.91 31.69 -16.27
C PRO A 140 -5.21 32.39 -16.69
N ASP A 141 -6.12 32.61 -15.73
CA ASP A 141 -7.23 33.57 -15.94
C ASP A 141 -7.77 34.20 -14.65
N ARG A 142 -6.90 34.50 -13.67
CA ARG A 142 -7.28 35.26 -12.46
C ARG A 142 -6.41 36.49 -12.19
N VAL A 143 -6.20 37.30 -13.23
CA VAL A 143 -5.64 38.65 -13.06
C VAL A 143 -6.74 39.74 -13.08
N GLN A 144 -8.04 39.41 -13.10
CA GLN A 144 -9.08 40.45 -13.34
C GLN A 144 -10.13 40.73 -12.24
N HIS A 145 -10.04 40.16 -11.03
CA HIS A 145 -10.98 40.51 -9.95
C HIS A 145 -10.31 41.09 -8.70
N ALA A 146 -9.37 42.01 -8.91
CA ALA A 146 -8.94 42.97 -7.91
C ALA A 146 -9.05 44.39 -8.49
N LYS A 147 -10.28 44.92 -8.52
CA LYS A 147 -10.56 46.35 -8.54
C LYS A 147 -11.88 46.60 -7.82
#